data_AF-A0A850MJR0-F1
#
_entry.id   AF-A0A850MJR0-F1
#
_cell.length_a   1.000
_cell.length_b   1.000
_cell.length_c   1.000
_cell.angle_alpha   90.00
_cell.angle_beta   90.00
_cell.angle_gamma   90.00
#
_symmetry.space_group_name_H-M   'P 1'
#
loop_
_entity.id
_entity.type
_entity.pdbx_description
1 polymer ?
#
loop_
_entity_poly.entity_id
_entity_poly.type
_entity_poly.pdbx_seq_one_letter_code
_entity_poly.pdbx_strand_id
1 'polypeptide(L)'
;MSLEKPNINFKLKALLASKTKEDLLKIIKNYNEYCKANDLQENMLKGYSKKPYNTKEGLIDFLNERLSDEEKEGIINKIEKSYLEDLFKLAEGYVKDKNDREKLETIDFLKNGLKLKFKGWQWENEIEIELAADGTLTNYTCTCRTGKMDGFCPHLFTGILILVKERKYNPDKFVFKFPESSLKLIQQLKVDIKKFESIDSQSADIVLGDDYFISVNGDLVTMKWGGDRAGKTTKDITKEKKPIAVELWVAKKVVDKILAPLRAHPQPREVFKDDFGVIPIILENENLVEKLLKKFIAKNEEADTNLPSTQEELEQFLTANI
;
A
#
# COMPACT_ATOMS: atom_id res chain seq x y z
N MET A 1 -14.14 11.96 -11.67
CA MET A 1 -14.43 13.42 -11.63
C MET A 1 -13.18 14.13 -12.10
N SER A 2 -13.25 14.98 -13.14
CA SER A 2 -12.05 15.67 -13.64
C SER A 2 -11.61 16.76 -12.66
N LEU A 3 -10.35 16.71 -12.23
CA LEU A 3 -9.73 17.66 -11.30
C LEU A 3 -9.06 18.86 -11.99
N GLU A 4 -9.26 19.05 -13.29
CA GLU A 4 -8.50 20.01 -14.09
C GLU A 4 -8.59 21.47 -13.61
N LYS A 5 -9.64 21.84 -12.85
CA LYS A 5 -9.74 23.12 -12.10
C LYS A 5 -10.61 22.95 -10.85
N PRO A 6 -10.03 22.65 -9.67
CA PRO A 6 -10.82 22.48 -8.45
C PRO A 6 -11.45 23.81 -8.01
N ASN A 7 -12.77 23.92 -8.10
CA ASN A 7 -13.50 25.07 -7.57
C ASN A 7 -13.59 25.00 -6.03
N ILE A 8 -14.04 26.09 -5.41
CA ILE A 8 -14.12 26.21 -3.96
C ILE A 8 -15.05 25.16 -3.32
N ASN A 9 -16.14 24.78 -4.00
CA ASN A 9 -17.06 23.74 -3.55
C ASN A 9 -16.36 22.38 -3.48
N PHE A 10 -15.54 22.05 -4.48
CA PHE A 10 -14.76 20.82 -4.49
C PHE A 10 -13.70 20.81 -3.37
N LYS A 11 -13.03 21.92 -3.12
CA LYS A 11 -12.06 22.03 -2.01
C LYS A 11 -12.74 21.81 -0.67
N LEU A 12 -13.86 22.49 -0.42
CA LEU A 12 -14.62 22.39 0.81
C LEU A 12 -15.20 20.97 1.01
N LYS A 13 -16.08 20.53 0.10
CA LYS A 13 -15.97 19.21 -0.52
C LYS A 13 -15.14 18.15 0.20
N ALA A 14 -13.92 18.05 -0.31
CA ALA A 14 -12.97 17.03 0.03
C ALA A 14 -12.39 17.20 1.45
N LEU A 15 -12.30 18.44 1.97
CA LEU A 15 -11.90 18.68 3.35
C LEU A 15 -12.98 18.22 4.35
N LEU A 16 -14.24 18.53 4.11
CA LEU A 16 -15.36 18.15 4.98
C LEU A 16 -15.59 16.63 4.96
N ALA A 17 -15.37 15.96 3.82
CA ALA A 17 -15.44 14.50 3.72
C ALA A 17 -14.50 13.78 4.70
N SER A 18 -13.40 14.41 5.11
CA SER A 18 -12.46 13.87 6.08
C SER A 18 -12.93 13.97 7.55
N LYS A 19 -13.92 14.82 7.83
CA LYS A 19 -14.38 15.13 9.18
C LYS A 19 -15.44 14.16 9.67
N THR A 20 -15.55 13.98 10.98
CA THR A 20 -16.67 13.23 11.57
C THR A 20 -17.97 14.03 11.46
N LYS A 21 -19.12 13.38 11.69
CA LYS A 21 -20.41 14.10 11.72
C LYS A 21 -20.40 15.16 12.83
N GLU A 22 -19.83 14.83 13.97
CA GLU A 22 -19.67 15.66 15.15
C GLU A 22 -18.81 16.90 14.84
N ASP A 23 -17.72 16.73 14.10
CA ASP A 23 -16.88 17.84 13.63
C ASP A 23 -17.65 18.78 12.69
N LEU A 24 -18.46 18.24 11.77
CA LEU A 24 -19.29 19.04 10.87
C LEU A 24 -20.31 19.87 11.66
N LEU A 25 -20.96 19.27 12.67
CA LEU A 25 -21.86 19.97 13.58
C LEU A 25 -21.13 21.05 14.38
N LYS A 26 -19.88 20.80 14.79
CA LYS A 26 -19.03 21.79 15.46
C LYS A 26 -18.68 22.96 14.54
N ILE A 27 -18.40 22.71 13.26
CA ILE A 27 -18.19 23.77 12.26
C ILE A 27 -19.43 24.65 12.14
N ILE A 28 -20.61 24.04 12.00
CA ILE A 28 -21.90 24.75 11.94
C ILE A 28 -22.12 25.59 13.22
N LYS A 29 -21.85 25.00 14.39
CA LYS A 29 -21.99 25.68 15.67
C LYS A 29 -21.08 26.89 15.77
N ASN A 30 -19.79 26.73 15.48
CA ASN A 30 -18.79 27.80 15.52
C ASN A 30 -19.15 28.94 14.55
N TYR A 31 -19.64 28.60 13.36
CA TYR A 31 -20.11 29.57 12.38
C TYR A 31 -21.34 30.35 12.91
N ASN A 32 -22.32 29.65 13.48
CA ASN A 32 -23.50 30.28 14.09
C ASN A 32 -23.14 31.16 15.30
N GLU A 33 -22.14 30.80 16.09
CA GLU A 33 -21.60 31.64 17.17
C GLU A 33 -20.93 32.90 16.63
N TYR A 34 -20.16 32.78 15.54
CA TYR A 34 -19.61 33.93 14.83
C TYR A 34 -20.70 34.87 14.30
N CYS A 35 -21.75 34.34 13.68
CA CYS A 35 -22.88 35.15 13.22
C CYS A 35 -23.53 35.93 14.36
N LYS A 36 -23.74 35.28 15.53
CA LYS A 36 -24.30 35.94 16.71
C LYS A 36 -23.40 37.05 17.25
N ALA A 37 -22.08 36.83 17.26
CA ALA A 37 -21.12 37.80 17.78
C ALA A 37 -20.96 39.05 16.89
N ASN A 38 -21.41 38.99 15.62
CA ASN A 38 -21.29 40.06 14.64
C ASN A 38 -22.66 40.57 14.13
N ASP A 39 -23.75 40.26 14.86
CA ASP A 39 -25.12 40.67 14.52
C ASP A 39 -25.63 40.22 13.14
N LEU A 40 -25.16 39.07 12.64
CA LEU A 40 -25.51 38.45 11.34
C LEU A 40 -26.54 37.33 11.51
N GLN A 41 -27.64 37.57 12.23
CA GLN A 41 -28.58 36.51 12.64
C GLN A 41 -29.31 35.85 11.45
N GLU A 42 -29.50 36.59 10.36
CA GLU A 42 -30.07 36.12 9.11
C GLU A 42 -29.16 35.12 8.37
N ASN A 43 -27.85 35.21 8.58
CA ASN A 43 -26.86 34.32 7.95
C ASN A 43 -26.66 33.01 8.73
N MET A 44 -27.30 32.85 9.89
CA MET A 44 -27.19 31.63 10.68
C MET A 44 -27.72 30.40 9.92
N LEU A 45 -26.94 29.33 9.98
CA LEU A 45 -27.29 28.02 9.44
C LEU A 45 -28.39 27.36 10.26
N LYS A 46 -29.54 27.12 9.62
CA LYS A 46 -30.73 26.47 10.21
C LYS A 46 -31.18 25.30 9.32
N GLY A 47 -31.87 24.32 9.90
CA GLY A 47 -32.49 23.21 9.15
C GLY A 47 -31.61 21.99 8.88
N TYR A 48 -30.33 22.01 9.28
CA TYR A 48 -29.39 20.89 9.12
C TYR A 48 -29.74 19.63 9.95
N SER A 49 -30.68 19.72 10.89
CA SER A 49 -31.17 18.57 11.67
C SER A 49 -32.28 17.77 10.97
N LYS A 50 -32.85 18.30 9.88
CA LYS A 50 -33.92 17.64 9.12
C LYS A 50 -33.33 16.83 7.97
N LYS A 51 -34.05 15.81 7.50
CA LYS A 51 -33.70 15.10 6.25
C LYS A 51 -33.78 16.09 5.07
N PRO A 52 -32.87 15.99 4.06
CA PRO A 52 -31.82 14.97 3.92
C PRO A 52 -30.51 15.28 4.68
N TYR A 53 -30.39 16.45 5.31
CA TYR A 53 -29.13 16.96 5.86
C TYR A 53 -28.67 16.35 7.19
N ASN A 54 -29.46 15.48 7.82
CA ASN A 54 -29.12 14.90 9.13
C ASN A 54 -28.10 13.74 9.07
N THR A 55 -27.57 13.41 7.90
CA THR A 55 -26.49 12.45 7.67
C THR A 55 -25.13 13.15 7.52
N LYS A 56 -24.01 12.43 7.51
CA LYS A 56 -22.69 13.06 7.32
C LYS A 56 -22.61 13.70 5.93
N GLU A 57 -23.00 12.93 4.92
CA GLU A 57 -23.04 13.32 3.52
C GLU A 57 -23.97 14.53 3.34
N GLY A 58 -25.16 14.47 3.94
CA GLY A 58 -26.11 15.58 3.93
C GLY A 58 -25.56 16.85 4.60
N LEU A 59 -24.80 16.75 5.69
CA LEU A 59 -24.17 17.93 6.30
C LEU A 59 -23.08 18.55 5.41
N ILE A 60 -22.35 17.73 4.64
CA ILE A 60 -21.36 18.22 3.67
C ILE A 60 -22.06 18.98 2.56
N ASP A 61 -23.13 18.43 2.00
CA ASP A 61 -23.93 19.07 0.95
C ASP A 61 -24.56 20.36 1.49
N PHE A 62 -25.14 20.32 2.69
CA PHE A 62 -25.72 21.49 3.36
C PHE A 62 -24.72 22.64 3.50
N LEU A 63 -23.49 22.36 3.96
CA LEU A 63 -22.46 23.39 4.10
C LEU A 63 -22.03 23.95 2.75
N ASN A 64 -21.92 23.13 1.71
CA ASN A 64 -21.60 23.60 0.37
C ASN A 64 -22.71 24.46 -0.25
N GLU A 65 -23.98 24.12 -0.01
CA GLU A 65 -25.14 24.83 -0.56
C GLU A 65 -25.45 26.15 0.15
N ARG A 66 -25.17 26.22 1.46
CA ARG A 66 -25.65 27.32 2.31
C ARG A 66 -24.63 28.41 2.58
N LEU A 67 -23.36 28.13 2.37
CA LEU A 67 -22.30 29.12 2.57
C LEU A 67 -22.01 29.86 1.25
N SER A 68 -21.73 31.14 1.36
CA SER A 68 -21.13 31.94 0.30
C SER A 68 -19.68 31.51 0.06
N ASP A 69 -19.11 31.87 -1.10
CA ASP A 69 -17.74 31.50 -1.44
C ASP A 69 -16.72 32.09 -0.44
N GLU A 70 -16.95 33.31 0.07
CA GLU A 70 -16.11 33.93 1.09
C GLU A 70 -16.11 33.14 2.41
N GLU A 71 -17.26 32.63 2.83
CA GLU A 71 -17.40 31.83 4.04
C GLU A 71 -16.77 30.44 3.89
N LYS A 72 -16.92 29.83 2.70
CA LYS A 72 -16.24 28.58 2.36
C LYS A 72 -14.74 28.75 2.43
N GLU A 73 -14.21 29.84 1.87
CA GLU A 73 -12.78 30.15 1.88
C GLU A 73 -12.28 30.36 3.31
N GLY A 74 -13.06 31.05 4.15
CA GLY A 74 -12.76 31.22 5.57
C GLY A 74 -12.70 29.90 6.35
N ILE A 75 -13.55 28.92 6.02
CA ILE A 75 -13.51 27.58 6.62
C ILE A 75 -12.31 26.79 6.10
N ILE A 76 -12.08 26.79 4.79
CA ILE A 76 -10.95 26.10 4.14
C ILE A 76 -9.63 26.55 4.79
N ASN A 77 -9.39 27.86 4.88
CA ASN A 77 -8.16 28.41 5.45
C ASN A 77 -7.93 28.02 6.92
N LYS A 78 -9.01 27.81 7.70
CA LYS A 78 -8.92 27.37 9.10
C LYS A 78 -8.55 25.89 9.26
N ILE A 79 -8.94 25.04 8.30
CA ILE A 79 -8.81 23.58 8.42
C ILE A 79 -7.72 22.99 7.53
N GLU A 80 -7.35 23.64 6.43
CA GLU A 80 -6.47 23.09 5.39
C GLU A 80 -5.09 22.72 5.95
N LYS A 81 -4.44 23.63 6.68
CA LYS A 81 -3.08 23.43 7.18
C LYS A 81 -2.97 22.20 8.08
N SER A 82 -3.79 22.12 9.13
CA SER A 82 -3.75 20.99 10.08
C SER A 82 -4.13 19.69 9.40
N TYR A 83 -5.07 19.75 8.45
CA TYR A 83 -5.46 18.59 7.67
C TYR A 83 -4.33 18.03 6.82
N LEU A 84 -3.60 18.88 6.10
CA LEU A 84 -2.45 18.44 5.29
C LEU A 84 -1.31 17.90 6.14
N GLU A 85 -1.07 18.49 7.32
CA GLU A 85 -0.08 17.98 8.27
C GLU A 85 -0.44 16.58 8.78
N ASP A 86 -1.72 16.33 9.07
CA ASP A 86 -2.20 15.01 9.48
C ASP A 86 -2.13 13.98 8.34
N LEU A 87 -2.50 14.36 7.12
CA LEU A 87 -2.35 13.51 5.93
C LEU A 87 -0.89 13.12 5.70
N PHE A 88 0.03 14.07 5.86
CA PHE A 88 1.46 13.79 5.71
C PHE A 88 1.96 12.79 6.74
N LYS A 89 1.62 12.96 8.02
CA LYS A 89 2.03 12.01 9.09
C LYS A 89 1.52 10.60 8.82
N LEU A 90 0.25 10.47 8.40
CA LEU A 90 -0.35 9.17 8.08
C LEU A 90 0.32 8.54 6.85
N ALA A 91 0.51 9.32 5.79
CA ALA A 91 1.16 8.86 4.57
C ALA A 91 2.62 8.43 4.81
N GLU A 92 3.39 9.22 5.56
CA GLU A 92 4.73 8.86 6.01
C GLU A 92 4.73 7.55 6.81
N GLY A 93 3.74 7.35 7.68
CA GLY A 93 3.54 6.11 8.41
C GLY A 93 3.37 4.90 7.50
N TYR A 94 2.61 5.03 6.41
CA TYR A 94 2.43 3.95 5.43
C TYR A 94 3.71 3.61 4.68
N VAL A 95 4.41 4.59 4.09
CA VAL A 95 5.64 4.31 3.33
C VAL A 95 6.80 3.84 4.20
N LYS A 96 6.82 4.21 5.49
CA LYS A 96 7.82 3.71 6.45
C LYS A 96 7.41 2.40 7.15
N ASP A 97 6.24 1.84 6.83
CA ASP A 97 5.69 0.63 7.46
C ASP A 97 5.62 0.76 9.00
N LYS A 98 5.21 1.94 9.47
CA LYS A 98 5.03 2.30 10.89
C LYS A 98 3.57 2.39 11.31
N ASN A 99 2.64 2.04 10.43
CA ASN A 99 1.22 2.04 10.73
C ASN A 99 0.77 0.61 11.08
N ASP A 100 0.38 0.41 12.33
CA ASP A 100 0.02 -0.91 12.86
C ASP A 100 -1.37 -1.37 12.43
N ARG A 101 -2.27 -0.44 12.08
CA ARG A 101 -3.66 -0.76 11.74
C ARG A 101 -3.82 -1.19 10.30
N GLU A 102 -3.00 -0.65 9.42
CA GLU A 102 -3.07 -0.85 7.98
C GLU A 102 -1.72 -0.55 7.35
N LYS A 103 -1.31 -1.38 6.39
CA LYS A 103 -0.01 -1.30 5.75
C LYS A 103 -0.14 -1.08 4.25
N LEU A 104 0.79 -0.34 3.66
CA LEU A 104 0.97 -0.32 2.22
C LEU A 104 1.52 -1.68 1.77
N GLU A 105 0.84 -2.34 0.85
CA GLU A 105 1.16 -3.71 0.40
C GLU A 105 1.80 -3.70 -0.99
N THR A 106 1.18 -2.99 -1.94
CA THR A 106 1.72 -2.84 -3.30
C THR A 106 1.77 -1.40 -3.80
N ILE A 107 2.78 -1.13 -4.63
CA ILE A 107 2.90 0.04 -5.49
C ILE A 107 3.01 -0.47 -6.93
N ASP A 108 2.03 -0.15 -7.77
CA ASP A 108 1.99 -0.54 -9.18
C ASP A 108 1.95 0.73 -10.05
N PHE A 109 3.04 0.99 -10.79
CA PHE A 109 3.09 2.11 -11.71
C PHE A 109 2.34 1.78 -13.00
N LEU A 110 1.30 2.55 -13.27
CA LEU A 110 0.55 2.48 -14.53
C LEU A 110 1.21 3.38 -15.57
N LYS A 111 0.88 3.18 -16.85
CA LYS A 111 1.40 4.01 -17.96
C LYS A 111 1.27 5.51 -17.68
N ASN A 112 0.12 5.92 -17.16
CA ASN A 112 -0.22 7.30 -16.85
C ASN A 112 -0.70 7.46 -15.41
N GLY A 113 -0.14 6.72 -14.45
CA GLY A 113 -0.72 6.73 -13.11
C GLY A 113 -0.04 5.86 -12.09
N LEU A 114 -0.76 5.64 -10.99
CA LEU A 114 -0.30 4.87 -9.86
C LEU A 114 -1.48 4.12 -9.26
N LYS A 115 -1.27 2.85 -8.95
CA LYS A 115 -2.19 2.03 -8.19
C LYS A 115 -1.51 1.56 -6.91
N LEU A 116 -2.17 1.74 -5.76
CA LEU A 116 -1.68 1.24 -4.48
C LEU A 116 -2.71 0.34 -3.81
N LYS A 117 -2.23 -0.69 -3.13
CA LYS A 117 -3.03 -1.54 -2.26
C LYS A 117 -2.59 -1.40 -0.82
N PHE A 118 -3.57 -1.31 0.07
CA PHE A 118 -3.40 -1.24 1.51
C PHE A 118 -4.14 -2.38 2.17
N LYS A 119 -3.51 -3.00 3.16
CA LYS A 119 -4.04 -4.14 3.89
C LYS A 119 -4.12 -3.86 5.38
N GLY A 120 -5.33 -3.86 5.92
CA GLY A 120 -5.60 -3.93 7.34
C GLY A 120 -5.78 -5.37 7.81
N TRP A 121 -6.20 -5.56 9.06
CA TRP A 121 -6.47 -6.90 9.59
C TRP A 121 -7.65 -7.57 8.85
N GLN A 122 -8.76 -6.84 8.67
CA GLN A 122 -10.02 -7.39 8.14
C GLN A 122 -10.56 -6.61 6.94
N TRP A 123 -9.75 -5.73 6.35
CA TRP A 123 -10.16 -4.91 5.21
C TRP A 123 -8.97 -4.64 4.31
N GLU A 124 -9.28 -4.34 3.05
CA GLU A 124 -8.32 -3.92 2.05
C GLU A 124 -8.83 -2.64 1.41
N ASN A 125 -7.93 -1.69 1.20
CA ASN A 125 -8.20 -0.44 0.50
C ASN A 125 -7.34 -0.35 -0.75
N GLU A 126 -7.93 0.13 -1.83
CA GLU A 126 -7.25 0.36 -3.10
C GLU A 126 -7.40 1.83 -3.46
N ILE A 127 -6.33 2.39 -4.02
CA ILE A 127 -6.33 3.72 -4.63
C ILE A 127 -5.77 3.59 -6.03
N GLU A 128 -6.47 4.20 -6.98
CA GLU A 128 -5.98 4.40 -8.34
C GLU A 128 -5.92 5.90 -8.61
N ILE A 129 -4.79 6.35 -9.16
CA ILE A 129 -4.50 7.73 -9.52
C ILE A 129 -4.18 7.78 -11.00
N GLU A 130 -4.87 8.66 -11.73
CA GLU A 130 -4.62 8.93 -13.14
C GLU A 130 -4.02 10.33 -13.31
N LEU A 131 -2.98 10.40 -14.14
CA LEU A 131 -2.30 11.63 -14.50
C LEU A 131 -2.47 11.92 -16.00
N ALA A 132 -2.60 13.19 -16.35
CA ALA A 132 -2.39 13.68 -17.70
C ALA A 132 -0.90 13.58 -18.09
N ALA A 133 -0.63 13.70 -19.39
CA ALA A 133 0.74 13.65 -19.93
C ALA A 133 1.66 14.74 -19.33
N ASP A 134 1.09 15.86 -18.87
CA ASP A 134 1.81 16.95 -18.24
C ASP A 134 1.99 16.78 -16.71
N GLY A 135 1.61 15.62 -16.16
CA GLY A 135 1.68 15.30 -14.74
C GLY A 135 0.55 15.93 -13.90
N THR A 136 -0.50 16.46 -14.50
CA THR A 136 -1.69 16.94 -13.78
C THR A 136 -2.55 15.76 -13.32
N LEU A 137 -3.05 15.80 -12.09
CA LEU A 137 -3.99 14.80 -11.57
C LEU A 137 -5.34 14.95 -12.29
N THR A 138 -5.76 13.94 -13.06
CA THR A 138 -7.01 13.99 -13.83
C THR A 138 -8.14 13.31 -13.07
N ASN A 139 -7.88 12.17 -12.46
CA ASN A 139 -8.85 11.36 -11.76
C ASN A 139 -8.20 10.59 -10.61
N TYR A 140 -9.00 10.24 -9.61
CA TYR A 140 -8.61 9.25 -8.61
C TYR A 140 -9.83 8.49 -8.13
N THR A 141 -9.63 7.25 -7.69
CA THR A 141 -10.65 6.47 -6.99
C THR A 141 -10.03 5.80 -5.78
N CYS A 142 -10.66 5.91 -4.61
CA CYS A 142 -10.22 5.19 -3.43
C CYS A 142 -11.39 4.47 -2.75
N THR A 143 -11.19 3.20 -2.41
CA THR A 143 -12.24 2.35 -1.84
C THR A 143 -12.52 2.62 -0.35
N CYS A 144 -11.68 3.42 0.32
CA CYS A 144 -11.87 3.79 1.71
C CYS A 144 -13.09 4.72 1.88
N ARG A 145 -13.61 4.81 3.11
CA ARG A 145 -14.82 5.60 3.41
C ARG A 145 -14.70 7.06 2.94
N THR A 146 -13.57 7.72 3.24
CA THR A 146 -13.32 9.11 2.84
C THR A 146 -13.22 9.25 1.32
N GLY A 147 -12.53 8.32 0.66
CA GLY A 147 -12.37 8.31 -0.80
C GLY A 147 -13.71 8.15 -1.55
N LYS A 148 -14.59 7.29 -1.04
CA LYS A 148 -15.96 7.09 -1.58
C LYS A 148 -16.85 8.34 -1.50
N MET A 149 -16.47 9.33 -0.69
CA MET A 149 -17.16 10.63 -0.59
C MET A 149 -16.42 11.74 -1.35
N ASP A 150 -15.53 11.38 -2.28
CA ASP A 150 -14.64 12.29 -3.01
C ASP A 150 -13.71 13.11 -2.09
N GLY A 151 -13.37 12.55 -0.92
CA GLY A 151 -12.47 13.16 0.05
C GLY A 151 -11.00 12.81 -0.20
N PHE A 152 -10.11 13.73 0.17
CA PHE A 152 -8.66 13.51 0.10
C PHE A 152 -8.16 12.61 1.22
N CYS A 153 -8.28 11.28 1.08
CA CYS A 153 -7.88 10.36 2.13
C CYS A 153 -6.34 10.21 2.27
N PRO A 154 -5.86 9.65 3.40
CA PRO A 154 -4.45 9.30 3.58
C PRO A 154 -3.88 8.38 2.48
N HIS A 155 -4.70 7.48 1.91
CA HIS A 155 -4.29 6.59 0.83
C HIS A 155 -3.96 7.35 -0.45
N LEU A 156 -4.84 8.27 -0.86
CA LEU A 156 -4.62 9.17 -2.00
C LEU A 156 -3.38 10.03 -1.78
N PHE A 157 -3.25 10.61 -0.59
CA PHE A 157 -2.10 11.45 -0.27
C PHE A 157 -0.79 10.66 -0.32
N THR A 158 -0.79 9.39 0.14
CA THR A 158 0.35 8.48 0.00
C THR A 158 0.75 8.27 -1.46
N GLY A 159 -0.22 8.07 -2.36
CA GLY A 159 0.05 7.97 -3.79
C GLY A 159 0.61 9.25 -4.41
N ILE A 160 0.10 10.41 -4.00
CA ILE A 160 0.66 11.71 -4.42
C ILE A 160 2.11 11.85 -3.94
N LEU A 161 2.41 11.48 -2.68
CA LEU A 161 3.77 11.52 -2.17
C LEU A 161 4.71 10.64 -3.01
N ILE A 162 4.30 9.42 -3.33
CA ILE A 162 5.08 8.49 -4.17
C ILE A 162 5.31 9.10 -5.56
N LEU A 163 4.28 9.64 -6.21
CA LEU A 163 4.41 10.29 -7.52
C LEU A 163 5.33 11.51 -7.51
N VAL A 164 5.31 12.30 -6.43
CA VAL A 164 6.26 13.42 -6.24
C VAL A 164 7.69 12.90 -6.10
N LYS A 165 7.91 11.84 -5.32
CA LYS A 165 9.24 11.23 -5.16
C LYS A 165 9.80 10.71 -6.48
N GLU A 166 8.94 10.13 -7.32
CA GLU A 166 9.28 9.63 -8.64
C GLU A 166 9.32 10.71 -9.72
N ARG A 167 9.16 11.99 -9.35
CA ARG A 167 9.15 13.15 -10.27
C ARG A 167 8.09 13.03 -11.38
N LYS A 168 7.02 12.27 -11.13
CA LYS A 168 5.87 12.10 -12.03
C LYS A 168 4.75 13.11 -11.77
N TYR A 169 4.79 13.79 -10.62
CA TYR A 169 3.79 14.78 -10.22
C TYR A 169 4.46 16.04 -9.65
N ASN A 170 4.00 17.22 -10.08
CA ASN A 170 4.44 18.50 -9.53
C ASN A 170 3.54 18.87 -8.33
N PRO A 171 4.09 19.03 -7.10
CA PRO A 171 3.35 19.49 -5.93
C PRO A 171 2.55 20.79 -6.13
N ASP A 172 3.02 21.70 -6.99
CA ASP A 172 2.33 22.97 -7.27
C ASP A 172 0.99 22.78 -8.00
N LYS A 173 0.79 21.60 -8.62
CA LYS A 173 -0.46 21.22 -9.27
C LYS A 173 -1.47 20.59 -8.30
N PHE A 174 -1.13 20.51 -7.01
CA PHE A 174 -2.02 19.98 -6.00
C PHE A 174 -3.12 20.97 -5.65
N VAL A 175 -4.29 20.44 -5.31
CA VAL A 175 -5.50 21.22 -5.06
C VAL A 175 -5.36 22.15 -3.84
N PHE A 176 -4.56 21.73 -2.86
CA PHE A 176 -4.27 22.50 -1.66
C PHE A 176 -2.84 22.99 -1.65
N LYS A 177 -2.58 24.06 -0.89
CA LYS A 177 -1.24 24.60 -0.77
C LYS A 177 -0.47 23.79 0.27
N PHE A 178 0.56 23.06 -0.16
CA PHE A 178 1.44 22.40 0.78
C PHE A 178 2.11 23.44 1.70
N PRO A 179 2.06 23.24 3.03
CA PRO A 179 2.92 24.00 3.94
C PRO A 179 4.40 23.80 3.56
N GLU A 180 5.21 24.86 3.60
CA GLU A 180 6.65 24.76 3.30
C GLU A 180 7.37 23.71 4.16
N SER A 181 6.95 23.59 5.42
CA SER A 181 7.42 22.54 6.34
C SER A 181 7.17 21.14 5.78
N SER A 182 5.98 20.89 5.25
CA SER A 182 5.62 19.61 4.64
C SER A 182 6.43 19.33 3.37
N LEU A 183 6.67 20.32 2.50
CA LEU A 183 7.48 20.13 1.30
C LEU A 183 8.90 19.65 1.62
N LYS A 184 9.55 20.26 2.63
CA LYS A 184 10.88 19.82 3.09
C LYS A 184 10.86 18.37 3.58
N LEU A 185 9.84 17.98 4.34
CA LEU A 185 9.69 16.61 4.83
C LEU A 185 9.45 15.62 3.68
N ILE A 186 8.64 15.98 2.68
CA ILE A 186 8.41 15.18 1.47
C ILE A 186 9.72 14.95 0.71
N GLN A 187 10.53 15.99 0.55
CA GLN A 187 11.82 15.89 -0.15
C GLN A 187 12.79 14.95 0.58
N GLN A 188 12.84 15.01 1.92
CA GLN A 188 13.70 14.16 2.76
C GLN A 188 13.20 12.73 2.93
N LEU A 189 11.91 12.48 2.69
CA LEU A 189 11.29 11.17 2.84
C LEU A 189 11.92 10.16 1.89
N LYS A 190 12.55 9.11 2.43
CA LYS A 190 13.02 7.96 1.63
C LYS A 190 11.88 6.95 1.52
N VAL A 191 11.49 6.64 0.28
CA VAL A 191 10.49 5.61 -0.02
C VAL A 191 11.23 4.48 -0.72
N ASP A 192 11.19 3.29 -0.12
CA ASP A 192 11.77 2.09 -0.69
C ASP A 192 10.72 1.42 -1.58
N ILE A 193 10.59 1.88 -2.82
CA ILE A 193 9.54 1.44 -3.75
C ILE A 193 9.64 -0.06 -4.03
N LYS A 194 10.86 -0.58 -4.16
CA LYS A 194 11.15 -2.00 -4.41
C LYS A 194 10.54 -2.91 -3.36
N LYS A 195 10.43 -2.45 -2.10
CA LYS A 195 9.72 -3.16 -1.05
C LYS A 195 8.25 -3.44 -1.41
N PHE A 196 7.62 -2.51 -2.12
CA PHE A 196 6.20 -2.55 -2.42
C PHE A 196 5.89 -2.99 -3.85
N GLU A 197 6.88 -3.21 -4.73
CA GLU A 197 6.62 -3.72 -6.08
C GLU A 197 5.87 -5.06 -6.01
N SER A 198 4.82 -5.21 -6.83
CA SER A 198 4.17 -6.51 -6.96
C SER A 198 5.15 -7.47 -7.63
N ILE A 199 5.15 -8.72 -7.15
CA ILE A 199 5.92 -9.80 -7.77
C ILE A 199 4.96 -10.88 -8.28
N ASP A 200 5.29 -11.47 -9.41
CA ASP A 200 4.54 -12.53 -10.10
C ASP A 200 5.52 -13.51 -10.76
N SER A 201 5.01 -14.47 -11.53
CA SER A 201 5.85 -15.48 -12.19
C SER A 201 6.82 -14.90 -13.22
N GLN A 202 6.51 -13.74 -13.82
CA GLN A 202 7.37 -13.11 -14.82
C GLN A 202 8.49 -12.30 -14.16
N SER A 203 8.15 -11.56 -13.12
CA SER A 203 9.06 -10.64 -12.42
C SER A 203 9.89 -11.28 -11.31
N ALA A 204 9.51 -12.47 -10.82
CA ALA A 204 10.25 -13.15 -9.77
C ALA A 204 11.57 -13.74 -10.28
N ASP A 205 12.60 -13.71 -9.44
CA ASP A 205 13.89 -14.34 -9.73
C ASP A 205 13.83 -15.85 -9.50
N ILE A 206 12.95 -16.32 -8.60
CA ILE A 206 12.73 -17.74 -8.32
C ILE A 206 11.22 -18.02 -8.22
N VAL A 207 10.76 -19.09 -8.87
CA VAL A 207 9.36 -19.55 -8.83
C VAL A 207 9.30 -20.98 -8.32
N LEU A 208 8.53 -21.22 -7.25
CA LEU A 208 8.33 -22.53 -6.63
C LEU A 208 6.86 -22.94 -6.68
N GLY A 209 6.53 -24.00 -7.41
CA GLY A 209 5.13 -24.33 -7.70
C GLY A 209 4.44 -23.29 -8.58
N ASP A 210 3.12 -23.23 -8.48
CA ASP A 210 2.24 -22.28 -9.17
C ASP A 210 1.94 -21.01 -8.32
N ASP A 211 2.30 -21.03 -7.04
CA ASP A 211 1.81 -20.06 -6.06
C ASP A 211 2.90 -19.43 -5.21
N TYR A 212 4.21 -19.67 -5.40
CA TYR A 212 5.26 -19.04 -4.57
C TYR A 212 6.37 -18.39 -5.40
N PHE A 213 6.59 -17.10 -5.12
CA PHE A 213 7.46 -16.23 -5.90
C PHE A 213 8.48 -15.56 -4.98
N ILE A 214 9.75 -15.53 -5.37
CA ILE A 214 10.81 -14.83 -4.64
C ILE A 214 11.50 -13.87 -5.59
N SER A 215 11.68 -12.62 -5.16
CA SER A 215 12.55 -11.66 -5.83
C SER A 215 13.62 -11.14 -4.88
N VAL A 216 14.85 -11.01 -5.39
CA VAL A 216 16.05 -10.62 -4.66
C VAL A 216 16.61 -9.34 -5.26
N ASN A 217 16.75 -8.30 -4.43
CA ASN A 217 17.25 -7.00 -4.84
C ASN A 217 18.34 -6.51 -3.88
N GLY A 218 19.58 -6.95 -4.12
CA GLY A 218 20.65 -6.80 -3.14
C GLY A 218 20.25 -7.49 -1.83
N ASP A 219 20.24 -6.76 -0.72
CA ASP A 219 19.86 -7.30 0.58
C ASP A 219 18.34 -7.35 0.85
N LEU A 220 17.51 -6.87 -0.07
CA LEU A 220 16.05 -6.92 0.06
C LEU A 220 15.50 -8.14 -0.65
N VAL A 221 14.91 -9.06 0.11
CA VAL A 221 14.25 -10.26 -0.42
C VAL A 221 12.74 -10.16 -0.23
N THR A 222 12.00 -10.16 -1.33
CA THR A 222 10.54 -10.18 -1.34
C THR A 222 10.04 -11.58 -1.66
N MET A 223 9.15 -12.12 -0.82
CA MET A 223 8.48 -13.40 -1.04
C MET A 223 6.99 -13.18 -1.09
N LYS A 224 6.31 -13.77 -2.07
CA LYS A 224 4.87 -13.74 -2.24
C LYS A 224 4.37 -15.17 -2.39
N TRP A 225 3.21 -15.45 -1.81
CA TRP A 225 2.57 -16.74 -1.93
C TRP A 225 1.06 -16.64 -2.15
N GLY A 226 0.48 -17.62 -2.83
CA GLY A 226 -0.94 -17.75 -3.13
C GLY A 226 -1.71 -18.65 -2.17
N GLY A 227 -2.88 -19.11 -2.61
CA GLY A 227 -3.81 -19.97 -1.86
C GLY A 227 -4.68 -19.25 -0.83
N ASP A 228 -5.36 -20.02 0.03
CA ASP A 228 -6.31 -19.50 1.05
C ASP A 228 -5.68 -18.52 2.05
N ARG A 229 -4.35 -18.57 2.18
CA ARG A 229 -3.56 -17.67 3.03
C ARG A 229 -2.55 -16.88 2.22
N ALA A 230 -2.93 -16.44 1.02
CA ALA A 230 -2.09 -15.62 0.17
C ALA A 230 -1.53 -14.41 0.93
N GLY A 231 -0.28 -14.08 0.62
CA GLY A 231 0.41 -12.99 1.31
C GLY A 231 1.73 -12.63 0.65
N LYS A 232 2.30 -11.53 1.12
CA LYS A 232 3.59 -11.01 0.69
C LYS A 232 4.39 -10.56 1.91
N THR A 233 5.69 -10.77 1.88
CA THR A 233 6.61 -10.19 2.85
C THR A 233 7.89 -9.76 2.16
N THR A 234 8.46 -8.65 2.61
CA THR A 234 9.78 -8.20 2.17
C THR A 234 10.67 -8.06 3.38
N LYS A 235 11.87 -8.64 3.28
CA LYS A 235 12.84 -8.66 4.37
C LYS A 235 14.17 -8.08 3.90
N ASP A 236 14.69 -7.16 4.70
CA ASP A 236 16.06 -6.69 4.61
C ASP A 236 16.96 -7.65 5.41
N ILE A 237 17.79 -8.40 4.69
CA ILE A 237 18.60 -9.48 5.26
C ILE A 237 19.71 -8.92 6.16
N THR A 238 20.16 -7.68 5.92
CA THR A 238 21.17 -7.03 6.79
C THR A 238 20.68 -6.81 8.23
N LYS A 239 19.36 -6.80 8.43
CA LYS A 239 18.71 -6.61 9.74
C LYS A 239 18.45 -7.91 10.49
N GLU A 240 18.87 -9.05 9.96
CA GLU A 240 18.75 -10.33 10.65
C GLU A 240 19.62 -10.37 11.92
N LYS A 241 19.11 -11.03 12.98
CA LYS A 241 19.84 -11.16 14.25
C LYS A 241 21.21 -11.85 14.09
N LYS A 242 21.32 -12.72 13.09
CA LYS A 242 22.56 -13.41 12.71
C LYS A 242 22.79 -13.13 11.23
N PRO A 243 23.64 -12.15 10.88
CA PRO A 243 23.94 -11.83 9.50
C PRO A 243 24.46 -13.08 8.79
N ILE A 244 23.87 -13.39 7.65
CA ILE A 244 24.34 -14.41 6.72
C ILE A 244 24.27 -13.81 5.32
N ALA A 245 25.08 -14.34 4.40
CA ALA A 245 25.02 -13.96 2.99
C ALA A 245 23.59 -14.13 2.45
N VAL A 246 23.14 -13.19 1.62
CA VAL A 246 21.77 -13.17 1.07
C VAL A 246 21.51 -14.45 0.28
N GLU A 247 22.49 -14.87 -0.50
CA GLU A 247 22.51 -16.09 -1.30
C GLU A 247 22.17 -17.32 -0.45
N LEU A 248 22.88 -17.48 0.67
CA LEU A 248 22.66 -18.59 1.60
C LEU A 248 21.32 -18.46 2.35
N TRP A 249 20.88 -17.23 2.63
CA TRP A 249 19.57 -17.00 3.25
C TRP A 249 18.44 -17.42 2.31
N VAL A 250 18.52 -17.03 1.03
CA VAL A 250 17.57 -17.37 -0.02
C VAL A 250 17.56 -18.87 -0.25
N ALA A 251 18.72 -19.52 -0.38
CA ALA A 251 18.84 -20.97 -0.52
C ALA A 251 18.18 -21.72 0.64
N LYS A 252 18.40 -21.30 1.89
CA LYS A 252 17.70 -21.87 3.06
C LYS A 252 16.19 -21.74 2.96
N LYS A 253 15.68 -20.61 2.47
CA LYS A 253 14.24 -20.39 2.29
C LYS A 253 13.65 -21.22 1.17
N VAL A 254 14.34 -21.34 0.05
CA VAL A 254 13.92 -22.21 -1.06
C VAL A 254 13.82 -23.65 -0.57
N VAL A 255 14.83 -24.17 0.13
CA VAL A 255 14.79 -25.52 0.74
C VAL A 255 13.62 -25.68 1.71
N ASP A 256 13.40 -24.72 2.61
CA ASP A 256 12.26 -24.75 3.54
C ASP A 256 10.92 -24.82 2.80
N LYS A 257 10.81 -24.19 1.63
CA LYS A 257 9.58 -24.13 0.84
C LYS A 257 9.37 -25.35 -0.04
N ILE A 258 10.42 -25.91 -0.64
CA ILE A 258 10.39 -27.22 -1.30
C ILE A 258 9.83 -28.27 -0.35
N LEU A 259 10.31 -28.28 0.90
CA LEU A 259 9.91 -29.25 1.93
C LEU A 259 8.56 -28.96 2.60
N ALA A 260 8.00 -27.75 2.46
CA ALA A 260 6.84 -27.33 3.23
C ALA A 260 5.59 -28.22 3.03
N PRO A 261 5.22 -28.62 1.79
CA PRO A 261 4.03 -29.46 1.59
C PRO A 261 4.18 -30.88 2.12
N LEU A 262 5.40 -31.40 2.29
CA LEU A 262 5.65 -32.78 2.74
C LEU A 262 5.06 -33.11 4.12
N ARG A 263 4.66 -32.08 4.87
CA ARG A 263 3.95 -32.21 6.15
C ARG A 263 2.51 -32.70 6.00
N ALA A 264 1.86 -32.41 4.88
CA ALA A 264 0.44 -32.67 4.63
C ALA A 264 0.19 -33.46 3.34
N HIS A 265 1.10 -33.37 2.37
CA HIS A 265 1.01 -34.01 1.07
C HIS A 265 2.30 -34.78 0.77
N PRO A 266 2.26 -35.84 -0.06
CA PRO A 266 3.45 -36.62 -0.38
C PRO A 266 4.39 -35.93 -1.37
N GLN A 267 3.95 -34.84 -2.03
CA GLN A 267 4.71 -34.18 -3.09
C GLN A 267 5.38 -32.89 -2.59
N PRO A 268 6.69 -32.69 -2.84
CA PRO A 268 7.38 -31.44 -2.56
C PRO A 268 6.99 -30.35 -3.55
N ARG A 269 7.44 -29.10 -3.32
CA ARG A 269 7.35 -28.06 -4.36
C ARG A 269 8.52 -28.20 -5.33
N GLU A 270 8.22 -28.01 -6.61
CA GLU A 270 9.19 -27.99 -7.68
C GLU A 270 9.65 -26.54 -7.96
N VAL A 271 10.86 -26.40 -8.49
CA VAL A 271 11.41 -25.12 -8.95
C VAL A 271 11.10 -24.97 -10.43
N PHE A 272 10.33 -23.94 -10.81
CA PHE A 272 9.96 -23.66 -12.21
C PHE A 272 10.79 -22.54 -12.85
N LYS A 273 11.54 -21.80 -12.03
CA LYS A 273 12.39 -20.69 -12.47
C LYS A 273 13.48 -20.43 -11.45
N ASP A 274 14.71 -20.21 -11.90
CA ASP A 274 15.87 -19.88 -11.07
C ASP A 274 16.83 -18.88 -11.76
N ASP A 275 16.35 -17.67 -12.03
CA ASP A 275 17.19 -16.59 -12.58
C ASP A 275 18.26 -16.12 -11.56
N PHE A 276 18.03 -16.39 -10.27
CA PHE A 276 18.97 -16.04 -9.19
C PHE A 276 20.17 -16.99 -9.11
N GLY A 277 20.06 -18.23 -9.62
CA GLY A 277 21.08 -19.26 -9.48
C GLY A 277 21.14 -19.88 -8.08
N VAL A 278 19.98 -20.08 -7.44
CA VAL A 278 19.87 -20.67 -6.10
C VAL A 278 20.20 -22.16 -6.06
N ILE A 279 19.96 -22.90 -7.16
CA ILE A 279 20.17 -24.35 -7.18
C ILE A 279 21.63 -24.73 -7.00
N PRO A 280 22.60 -24.14 -7.74
CA PRO A 280 24.02 -24.37 -7.46
C PRO A 280 24.39 -24.10 -6.01
N ILE A 281 23.87 -23.02 -5.41
CA ILE A 281 24.12 -22.68 -3.99
C ILE A 281 23.57 -23.77 -3.05
N ILE A 282 22.43 -24.36 -3.36
CA ILE A 282 21.85 -25.46 -2.58
C ILE A 282 22.74 -26.70 -2.70
N LEU A 283 23.13 -27.08 -3.92
CA LEU A 283 23.90 -28.30 -4.20
C LEU A 283 25.33 -28.24 -3.67
N GLU A 284 25.96 -27.06 -3.65
CA GLU A 284 27.28 -26.83 -3.06
C GLU A 284 27.25 -26.79 -1.52
N ASN A 285 26.07 -26.69 -0.90
CA ASN A 285 25.93 -26.64 0.55
C ASN A 285 25.49 -27.99 1.14
N GLU A 286 26.45 -28.75 1.65
CA GLU A 286 26.23 -30.10 2.23
C GLU A 286 25.08 -30.15 3.24
N ASN A 287 24.96 -29.14 4.12
CA ASN A 287 23.89 -29.10 5.13
C ASN A 287 22.48 -28.95 4.51
N LEU A 288 22.36 -28.24 3.37
CA LEU A 288 21.09 -28.08 2.67
C LEU A 288 20.73 -29.35 1.90
N VAL A 289 21.71 -29.97 1.25
CA VAL A 289 21.57 -31.27 0.56
C VAL A 289 21.14 -32.34 1.56
N GLU A 290 21.86 -32.50 2.68
CA GLU A 290 21.55 -33.47 3.72
C GLU A 290 20.12 -33.27 4.25
N LYS A 291 19.72 -32.02 4.48
CA LYS A 291 18.37 -31.68 4.95
C LYS A 291 17.27 -32.10 3.96
N LEU A 292 17.48 -31.89 2.66
CA LEU A 292 16.54 -32.32 1.62
C LEU A 292 16.45 -33.84 1.53
N LEU A 293 17.58 -34.52 1.33
CA LEU A 293 17.65 -35.97 1.18
C LEU A 293 17.08 -36.69 2.39
N LYS A 294 17.45 -36.27 3.61
CA LYS A 294 16.91 -36.86 4.84
C LYS A 294 15.38 -36.78 4.92
N LYS A 295 14.78 -35.69 4.42
CA LYS A 295 13.33 -35.52 4.40
C LYS A 295 12.66 -36.30 3.28
N PHE A 296 13.28 -36.40 2.12
CA PHE A 296 12.77 -37.19 1.00
C PHE A 296 12.82 -38.69 1.29
N ILE A 297 13.94 -39.20 1.80
CA ILE A 297 14.10 -40.61 2.20
C ILE A 297 13.06 -40.99 3.25
N ALA A 298 12.93 -40.20 4.32
CA ALA A 298 11.91 -40.44 5.35
C ALA A 298 10.49 -40.45 4.75
N LYS A 299 10.23 -39.62 3.73
CA LYS A 299 8.91 -39.58 3.11
C LYS A 299 8.64 -40.78 2.20
N ASN A 300 9.66 -41.27 1.49
CA ASN A 300 9.59 -42.51 0.72
C ASN A 300 9.24 -43.69 1.63
N GLU A 301 9.83 -43.77 2.82
CA GLU A 301 9.52 -44.81 3.82
C GLU A 301 8.08 -44.71 4.36
N GLU A 302 7.55 -43.50 4.52
CA GLU A 302 6.20 -43.27 5.06
C GLU A 302 5.07 -43.49 4.04
N ALA A 303 5.29 -43.13 2.78
CA ALA A 303 4.20 -42.92 1.82
C ALA A 303 4.43 -43.58 0.45
N ASP A 304 5.44 -44.46 0.33
CA ASP A 304 5.81 -45.17 -0.91
C ASP A 304 5.96 -44.20 -2.11
N THR A 305 6.72 -43.12 -1.89
CA THR A 305 7.03 -42.11 -2.91
C THR A 305 8.36 -42.42 -3.60
N ASN A 306 8.58 -41.84 -4.78
CA ASN A 306 9.83 -41.94 -5.54
C ASN A 306 10.63 -40.62 -5.51
N LEU A 307 10.80 -40.04 -4.32
CA LEU A 307 11.56 -38.82 -4.16
C LEU A 307 13.08 -39.10 -4.16
N PRO A 308 13.92 -38.13 -4.52
CA PRO A 308 15.36 -38.31 -4.56
C PRO A 308 15.97 -38.86 -3.25
N SER A 309 16.86 -39.81 -3.41
CA SER A 309 17.60 -40.50 -2.35
C SER A 309 19.12 -40.28 -2.44
N THR A 310 19.62 -39.84 -3.59
CA THR A 310 21.02 -39.48 -3.84
C THR A 310 21.18 -38.02 -4.25
N GLN A 311 22.40 -37.49 -4.16
CA GLN A 311 22.69 -36.12 -4.58
C GLN A 311 22.46 -35.90 -6.09
N GLU A 312 22.78 -36.90 -6.91
CA GLU A 312 22.57 -36.85 -8.36
C GLU A 312 21.07 -36.83 -8.70
N GLU A 313 20.26 -37.66 -8.06
CA GLU A 313 18.80 -37.63 -8.18
C GLU A 313 18.22 -36.29 -7.71
N LEU A 314 18.82 -35.70 -6.67
CA LEU A 314 18.37 -34.40 -6.15
C LEU A 314 18.67 -33.27 -7.13
N GLU A 315 19.86 -33.26 -7.73
CA GLU A 315 20.21 -32.30 -8.78
C GLU A 315 19.22 -32.39 -9.94
N GLN A 316 18.99 -33.59 -10.47
CA GLN A 316 18.02 -33.84 -11.52
C GLN A 316 16.62 -33.32 -11.15
N PHE A 317 16.16 -33.61 -9.93
CA PHE A 317 14.88 -33.14 -9.42
C PHE A 317 14.79 -31.62 -9.37
N LEU A 318 15.82 -30.94 -8.86
CA LEU A 318 15.82 -29.49 -8.72
C LEU A 318 15.84 -28.76 -10.08
N THR A 319 16.46 -29.36 -11.09
CA THR A 319 16.58 -28.77 -12.44
C THR A 319 15.51 -29.24 -13.43
N ALA A 320 14.66 -30.20 -13.06
CA ALA A 320 13.76 -30.89 -14.01
C ALA A 320 12.75 -29.97 -14.72
N ASN A 321 12.38 -28.86 -14.08
CA ASN A 321 11.26 -28.00 -14.51
C ASN A 321 11.67 -26.55 -14.83
N ILE A 322 12.97 -26.29 -14.98
CA ILE A 322 13.55 -24.96 -15.29
C ILE A 322 13.81 -24.86 -16.79
#